data_AF-A0A3C0ARN0-F1
#
_entry.id   AF-A0A3C0ARN0-F1
#
_cell.length_a   1.000
_cell.length_b   1.000
_cell.length_c   1.000
_cell.angle_alpha   90.00
_cell.angle_beta   90.00
_cell.angle_gamma   90.00
#
_symmetry.space_group_name_H-M   'P 1'
#
loop_
_entity.id
_entity.type
_entity.pdbx_description
1 polymer ?
#
loop_
_entity_poly.entity_id
_entity_poly.type
_entity_poly.pdbx_seq_one_letter_code
_entity_poly.pdbx_strand_id
1 'polypeptide(L)' 'QPLEKDIYDLKPDELAELPSVPDSLEHALQALRDDHKFLLTGDVFTEDVIDTWIWYKTNQEVAALRERPHPYEFAMYYDI' A
#
# COMPACT_ATOMS: atom_id res chain seq x y z
N GLN A 1 24.24 0.77 -2.09
CA GLN A 1 25.09 0.42 -0.93
C GLN A 1 24.18 0.24 0.28
N PRO A 2 24.49 -0.68 1.21
CA PRO A 2 23.67 -0.85 2.40
C PRO A 2 23.65 0.46 3.21
N LEU A 3 22.49 0.79 3.78
CA LEU A 3 22.35 1.98 4.62
C LEU A 3 23.03 1.72 5.97
N GLU A 4 24.03 2.52 6.32
CA GLU A 4 24.79 2.39 7.57
C GLU A 4 24.22 3.22 8.73
N LYS A 5 23.31 4.16 8.42
CA LYS A 5 22.65 5.05 9.39
C LYS A 5 21.30 4.47 9.82
N ASP A 6 20.89 4.77 11.06
CA ASP A 6 19.53 4.49 11.51
C ASP A 6 18.52 5.33 10.70
N ILE A 7 17.51 4.67 10.14
CA ILE A 7 16.46 5.28 9.32
C ILE A 7 15.62 6.30 10.11
N TYR A 8 15.50 6.14 11.43
CA TYR A 8 14.70 7.04 12.26
C TYR A 8 15.42 8.35 12.59
N ASP A 9 16.74 8.39 12.39
CA ASP A 9 17.58 9.58 12.65
C ASP A 9 17.81 10.44 11.39
N LEU A 10 17.33 9.99 10.24
CA LEU A 10 17.45 10.71 8.97
C LEU A 10 16.50 11.91 8.92
N LYS A 11 16.96 13.01 8.32
CA LYS A 11 16.08 14.16 8.06
C LYS A 11 15.04 13.82 6.99
N PRO A 12 13.89 14.50 6.96
CA PRO A 12 12.85 14.28 5.95
C PRO A 12 13.38 14.34 4.51
N ASP A 13 14.31 15.27 4.23
CA ASP A 13 14.92 15.43 2.91
C ASP A 13 15.80 14.22 2.52
N GLU A 14 16.53 13.63 3.48
CA GLU A 14 17.35 12.43 3.27
C GLU A 14 16.47 11.17 3.14
N LEU A 15 15.34 11.12 3.85
CA LEU A 15 14.36 10.04 3.74
C LEU A 15 13.64 10.04 2.39
N ALA A 16 13.39 11.20 1.82
CA ALA A 16 12.73 11.34 0.51
C ALA A 16 13.55 10.76 -0.64
N GLU A 17 14.88 10.69 -0.50
CA GLU A 17 15.77 10.06 -1.48
C GLU A 17 15.81 8.53 -1.38
N LEU A 18 15.27 7.96 -0.29
CA LEU A 18 15.22 6.52 -0.09
C LEU A 18 13.93 5.92 -0.65
N PRO A 19 14.01 4.80 -1.40
CA PRO A 19 12.82 4.07 -1.80
C PRO A 19 12.08 3.55 -0.57
N SER A 20 10.79 3.85 -0.49
CA SER A 20 9.91 3.44 0.61
C SER A 20 8.89 2.40 0.15
N VAL A 21 8.30 1.71 1.13
CA VAL A 21 7.16 0.81 0.87
C VAL A 21 5.90 1.64 0.59
N PRO A 22 4.90 1.09 -0.14
CA PRO A 22 3.62 1.73 -0.30
C PRO A 22 3.01 2.13 1.05
N ASP A 23 2.43 3.33 1.10
CA ASP A 23 1.81 3.93 2.30
C ASP A 23 0.47 3.30 2.69
N SER A 24 -0.12 2.52 1.78
CA SER A 24 -1.47 1.99 1.90
C SER A 24 -1.61 0.67 1.16
N LEU A 25 -2.61 -0.11 1.57
CA LEU A 25 -2.97 -1.34 0.86
C LEU A 25 -3.38 -1.04 -0.59
N GLU A 26 -4.07 0.07 -0.85
CA GLU A 26 -4.45 0.48 -2.20
C GLU A 26 -3.24 0.70 -3.11
N HIS A 27 -2.23 1.46 -2.65
CA HIS A 27 -1.02 1.65 -3.42
C HIS A 27 -0.22 0.35 -3.58
N ALA A 28 -0.22 -0.54 -2.59
CA ALA A 28 0.40 -1.85 -2.73
C ALA A 28 -0.30 -2.73 -3.79
N LEU A 29 -1.63 -2.71 -3.83
CA LEU A 29 -2.41 -3.42 -4.86
C LEU A 29 -2.21 -2.83 -6.25
N GLN A 30 -2.05 -1.51 -6.36
CA GLN A 30 -1.73 -0.84 -7.62
C GLN A 30 -0.32 -1.22 -8.11
N ALA A 31 0.68 -1.20 -7.21
CA ALA A 31 2.03 -1.65 -7.53
C ALA A 31 2.06 -3.13 -7.98
N LEU A 32 1.28 -4.00 -7.31
CA LEU A 32 1.08 -5.38 -7.74
C LEU A 32 0.46 -5.45 -9.14
N ARG A 33 -0.56 -4.65 -9.43
CA ARG A 33 -1.20 -4.61 -10.76
C ARG A 33 -0.21 -4.19 -11.84
N ASP A 34 0.62 -3.20 -11.55
CA ASP A 34 1.56 -2.62 -12.51
C ASP A 34 2.78 -3.52 -12.79
N ASP A 35 3.20 -4.35 -11.83
CA ASP A 35 4.35 -5.25 -11.97
C ASP A 35 4.14 -6.64 -11.34
N HIS A 36 3.24 -7.45 -11.91
CA HIS A 36 3.03 -8.86 -11.48
C HIS A 36 3.62 -9.91 -12.44
N LYS A 37 4.31 -9.49 -13.51
CA LYS A 37 4.82 -10.43 -14.54
C LYS A 37 5.76 -11.47 -13.97
N PHE A 38 6.55 -11.10 -12.95
CA PHE A 38 7.46 -12.02 -12.29
C PHE A 38 6.72 -13.18 -11.58
N LEU A 39 5.47 -12.95 -11.13
CA LEU A 39 4.63 -13.97 -10.47
C LEU A 39 4.03 -14.97 -11.45
N LEU A 40 3.85 -14.59 -12.71
CA LEU A 40 3.32 -15.47 -13.77
C LEU A 40 4.35 -16.48 -14.27
N THR A 41 5.62 -16.34 -13.88
CA THR A 41 6.69 -17.20 -14.37
C THR A 41 6.54 -18.61 -13.81
N GLY A 42 6.47 -19.61 -14.69
CA GLY A 42 6.37 -21.01 -14.31
C GLY A 42 4.99 -21.44 -13.80
N ASP A 43 3.94 -20.71 -14.17
CA ASP A 43 2.54 -20.97 -13.78
C ASP A 43 2.34 -21.07 -12.25
N VAL A 44 3.18 -20.37 -11.48
CA VAL A 44 3.06 -20.32 -10.01
C VAL A 44 1.80 -19.55 -9.62
N PHE A 45 1.54 -18.43 -10.30
CA PHE A 45 0.29 -17.68 -10.22
C PHE A 45 -0.31 -17.55 -11.62
N THR A 46 -1.63 -17.64 -11.69
CA THR A 46 -2.39 -17.27 -12.89
C THR A 46 -2.81 -15.82 -12.82
N GLU A 47 -3.01 -15.19 -13.97
CA GLU A 47 -3.52 -13.82 -14.08
C GLU A 47 -4.88 -13.67 -13.37
N ASP A 48 -5.77 -14.66 -13.53
CA ASP A 48 -7.08 -14.71 -12.88
C ASP A 48 -7.01 -14.68 -11.35
N VAL A 49 -6.04 -15.38 -10.75
CA VAL A 49 -5.85 -15.37 -9.29
C VAL A 49 -5.38 -13.99 -8.82
N ILE A 50 -4.48 -13.35 -9.55
CA ILE A 50 -3.97 -12.01 -9.21
C ILE A 50 -5.09 -10.98 -9.33
N ASP A 51 -5.87 -11.00 -10.41
CA ASP A 51 -7.00 -10.10 -10.60
C ASP A 51 -8.08 -10.31 -9.52
N THR A 52 -8.43 -11.57 -9.23
CA THR A 52 -9.39 -11.90 -8.17
C THR A 52 -8.91 -11.43 -6.81
N TRP A 53 -7.61 -11.59 -6.51
CA TRP A 53 -7.01 -11.13 -5.26
C TRP A 53 -7.08 -9.61 -5.13
N ILE A 54 -6.68 -8.88 -6.17
CA ILE A 54 -6.75 -7.41 -6.19
C ILE A 54 -8.20 -6.97 -6.01
N TRP A 55 -9.14 -7.56 -6.76
CA TRP A 55 -10.56 -7.24 -6.63
C TRP A 55 -11.06 -7.47 -5.21
N TYR A 56 -10.79 -8.65 -4.63
CA TYR A 56 -11.26 -8.99 -3.29
C TYR A 56 -10.73 -8.00 -2.26
N LYS A 57 -9.42 -7.73 -2.27
CA LYS A 57 -8.77 -6.82 -1.31
C LYS A 57 -9.27 -5.38 -1.46
N THR A 58 -9.44 -4.90 -2.69
CA THR A 58 -9.98 -3.57 -2.93
C THR A 58 -11.40 -3.42 -2.41
N ASN A 59 -12.29 -4.40 -2.67
CA ASN A 59 -13.70 -4.27 -2.32
C ASN A 59 -13.98 -4.60 -0.84
N GLN A 60 -13.36 -5.64 -0.30
CA GLN A 60 -13.67 -6.14 1.05
C GLN A 60 -12.87 -5.45 2.15
N GLU A 61 -11.72 -4.85 1.84
CA GLU A 61 -10.84 -4.23 2.84
C GLU A 61 -10.70 -2.73 2.59
N VAL A 62 -10.21 -2.33 1.42
CA VAL A 62 -9.94 -0.91 1.11
C VAL A 62 -11.23 -0.09 1.10
N ALA A 63 -12.20 -0.48 0.27
CA ALA A 63 -13.48 0.23 0.15
C ALA A 63 -14.25 0.20 1.47
N ALA A 64 -14.29 -0.97 2.12
CA ALA A 64 -14.99 -1.14 3.39
C ALA A 64 -14.44 -0.20 4.49
N LEU A 65 -13.13 0.00 4.58
CA LEU A 65 -12.55 0.95 5.53
C LEU A 65 -12.86 2.40 5.14
N ARG A 66 -12.69 2.74 3.86
CA ARG A 66 -12.89 4.10 3.32
C ARG A 66 -14.32 4.62 3.51
N GLU A 67 -15.31 3.74 3.46
CA GLU A 67 -16.73 4.10 3.61
C GLU A 67 -17.14 4.39 5.07
N ARG A 68 -16.25 4.14 6.04
CA ARG A 68 -16.55 4.29 7.47
C ARG A 68 -15.76 5.47 8.04
N PRO A 69 -16.42 6.50 8.60
CA PRO A 69 -15.72 7.59 9.28
C PRO A 69 -14.84 7.05 10.40
N HIS A 70 -13.57 7.45 10.43
CA HIS A 70 -12.67 7.06 11.49
C HIS A 70 -12.99 7.84 12.78
N PRO A 71 -12.98 7.25 13.99
CA PRO A 71 -13.30 7.96 15.23
C PRO A 71 -12.47 9.23 15.47
N TYR A 72 -11.23 9.26 14.96
CA TYR A 72 -10.37 10.45 15.03
C TYR A 72 -10.91 11.62 14.21
N GLU A 73 -11.65 11.37 13.12
CA GLU A 73 -12.30 12.42 12.33
C GLU A 73 -13.35 13.17 13.14
N PHE A 74 -14.03 12.53 14.09
CA PHE A 74 -14.91 13.23 15.02
C PHE A 74 -14.13 14.22 15.88
N ALA A 75 -12.98 13.83 16.42
CA ALA A 75 -12.13 14.75 17.20
C ALA A 75 -11.61 15.92 16.35
N MET A 76 -11.42 15.72 15.05
CA MET A 76 -10.94 16.77 14.14
C MET A 76 -12.05 17.72 13.66
N TYR A 77 -13.26 17.21 13.40
CA TYR A 77 -14.27 17.93 12.63
C TYR A 77 -15.62 18.17 13.35
N TYR A 78 -15.87 17.54 14.50
CA TYR A 78 -17.19 17.60 15.15
C TYR A 78 -17.53 18.99 15.72
N ASP A 79 -16.55 19.70 16.28
CA ASP A 79 -16.73 21.01 16.92
C ASP A 79 -16.35 22.20 16.01
N ILE A 80 -16.17 21.96 14.70
CA ILE A 80 -15.91 23.03 13.72
C ILE A 80 -17.19 23.83 13.44
#